data_AF-A0A531LMQ1-F1
#
_entry.id   AF-A0A531LMQ1-F1
#
_cell.length_a   1.000
_cell.length_b   1.000
_cell.length_c   1.000
_cell.angle_alpha   90.00
_cell.angle_beta   90.00
_cell.angle_gamma   90.00
#
_symmetry.space_group_name_H-M   'P 1'
#
loop_
_entity.id
_entity.type
_entity.pdbx_description
1 polymer ?
#
loop_
_entity_poly.entity_id
_entity_poly.type
_entity_poly.pdbx_seq_one_letter_code
_entity_poly.pdbx_strand_id
1 'polypeptide(L)' 'EPRRIDTAASGNSISGWSPYDGMELPWSVAATWNRGEMVWDGRNVIAAPGRGRFITPPASRDASTRMPQTHGRERI' A
#
# COMPACT_ATOMS: atom_id res chain seq x y z
N GLU A 1 -18.95 -9.96 -10.34
CA GLU A 1 -18.59 -11.15 -11.14
C GLU A 1 -17.19 -11.60 -10.73
N PRO A 2 -16.94 -12.92 -10.61
CA PRO A 2 -15.59 -13.43 -10.40
C PRO A 2 -14.66 -12.97 -11.53
N ARG A 3 -13.45 -12.53 -11.17
CA ARG A 3 -12.45 -12.06 -12.13
C ARG A 3 -11.22 -12.94 -12.08
N ARG A 4 -10.79 -13.42 -13.25
CA ARG A 4 -9.50 -14.06 -13.44
C ARG A 4 -8.41 -12.99 -13.51
N ILE A 5 -7.34 -13.20 -12.77
CA ILE A 5 -6.16 -12.32 -12.83
C ILE A 5 -5.42 -12.59 -14.14
N ASP A 6 -5.25 -11.54 -14.94
CA ASP A 6 -4.44 -11.52 -16.15
C ASP A 6 -3.64 -10.20 -16.17
N THR A 7 -2.38 -10.29 -15.75
CA THR A 7 -1.51 -9.12 -15.61
C THR A 7 -1.15 -8.52 -16.95
N ALA A 8 -0.89 -9.35 -17.96
CA ALA A 8 -0.58 -8.91 -19.32
C ALA A 8 -1.74 -8.10 -19.92
N ALA A 9 -2.97 -8.58 -19.75
CA ALA A 9 -4.17 -7.88 -20.24
C ALA A 9 -4.48 -6.59 -19.46
N SER A 10 -4.07 -6.50 -18.20
CA SER A 10 -4.38 -5.33 -17.35
C SER A 10 -3.67 -4.04 -17.78
N GLY A 11 -2.48 -4.14 -18.38
CA GLY A 11 -1.64 -3.00 -18.74
C GLY A 11 -1.08 -2.18 -17.56
N ASN A 12 -1.39 -2.56 -16.32
CA ASN A 12 -1.00 -1.82 -15.11
C ASN A 12 0.31 -2.30 -14.48
N SER A 13 0.96 -3.31 -15.08
CA SER A 13 2.27 -3.80 -14.69
C SER A 13 3.23 -3.81 -15.88
N ILE A 14 4.47 -3.40 -15.65
CA ILE A 14 5.53 -3.43 -16.66
C ILE A 14 5.99 -4.86 -16.93
N SER A 15 5.89 -5.75 -15.95
CA SER A 15 6.41 -7.12 -16.05
C SER A 15 5.66 -7.96 -17.08
N GLY A 16 4.39 -7.65 -17.33
CA GLY A 16 3.50 -8.49 -18.13
C GLY A 16 3.12 -9.82 -17.45
N TRP A 17 3.54 -10.06 -16.21
CA TRP A 17 3.23 -11.28 -15.46
C TRP A 17 3.12 -11.03 -13.95
N SER A 18 2.42 -11.93 -13.26
CA SER A 18 2.29 -11.97 -11.81
C SER A 18 2.29 -13.42 -11.30
N PRO A 19 2.79 -13.69 -10.08
CA PRO A 19 2.61 -14.99 -9.42
C PRO A 19 1.14 -15.40 -9.26
N TYR A 20 0.22 -14.43 -9.38
CA TYR A 20 -1.21 -14.63 -9.22
C TYR A 20 -1.96 -14.83 -10.56
N ASP A 21 -1.28 -14.79 -11.71
CA ASP A 21 -1.94 -14.95 -13.00
C ASP A 21 -2.69 -16.29 -13.07
N GLY A 22 -3.94 -16.21 -13.49
CA GLY A 22 -4.86 -17.32 -13.60
C GLY A 22 -5.66 -17.68 -12.35
N MET A 23 -5.40 -17.04 -11.21
CA MET A 23 -6.28 -17.14 -10.03
C MET A 23 -7.62 -16.44 -10.28
N GLU A 24 -8.68 -16.97 -9.71
CA GLU A 24 -10.01 -16.35 -9.70
C GLU A 24 -10.28 -15.69 -8.35
N LEU A 25 -10.63 -14.40 -8.39
CA LEU A 25 -11.06 -13.66 -7.22
C LEU A 25 -12.55 -13.32 -7.35
N PRO A 26 -13.39 -13.59 -6.33
CA PRO A 26 -14.80 -13.27 -6.41
C PRO A 26 -15.09 -11.78 -6.19
N TRP A 27 -14.05 -10.97 -5.93
CA TRP A 27 -14.14 -9.53 -5.72
C TRP A 27 -13.09 -8.78 -6.54
N SER A 28 -13.35 -7.49 -6.73
CA SER A 28 -12.42 -6.55 -7.32
C SER A 28 -12.61 -5.16 -6.78
N VAL A 29 -11.57 -4.34 -6.84
CA VAL A 29 -11.70 -2.90 -6.60
C VAL A 29 -12.59 -2.30 -7.69
N ALA A 30 -13.56 -1.47 -7.31
CA ALA A 30 -14.45 -0.79 -8.24
C ALA A 30 -13.89 0.57 -8.69
N ALA A 31 -13.25 1.30 -7.78
CA ALA A 31 -12.54 2.54 -8.05
C ALA A 31 -11.65 2.92 -6.86
N THR A 32 -10.69 3.79 -7.11
CA THR A 32 -9.76 4.30 -6.09
C THR A 32 -9.76 5.83 -6.13
N TRP A 33 -9.78 6.46 -4.94
CA TRP A 33 -9.72 7.91 -4.80
C TRP A 33 -8.49 8.33 -4.00
N ASN A 34 -7.89 9.44 -4.40
CA ASN A 34 -6.77 10.08 -3.70
C ASN A 34 -7.02 11.57 -3.57
N ARG A 35 -7.11 12.05 -2.32
CA ARG A 35 -7.35 13.46 -1.96
C ARG A 35 -8.62 14.03 -2.60
N GLY A 36 -9.71 13.27 -2.54
CA GLY A 36 -11.03 13.69 -3.04
C GLY A 36 -11.27 13.47 -4.53
N GLU A 37 -10.25 13.06 -5.30
CA GLU A 37 -10.39 12.83 -6.74
C GLU A 37 -10.15 11.36 -7.09
N MET A 38 -10.92 10.85 -8.05
CA MET A 38 -10.76 9.48 -8.54
C MET A 38 -9.41 9.37 -9.29
N VAL A 39 -8.67 8.29 -9.03
CA VAL A 39 -7.36 8.01 -9.65
C VAL A 39 -7.33 6.70 -10.43
N TRP A 40 -8.31 5.82 -10.21
CA TRP A 40 -8.52 4.59 -10.96
C TRP A 40 -10.01 4.27 -10.98
N ASP A 41 -10.54 3.90 -12.15
CA ASP A 41 -11.98 3.82 -12.44
C ASP A 41 -12.57 2.39 -12.43
N GLY A 42 -11.79 1.39 -12.01
CA GLY A 42 -12.16 -0.02 -12.18
C GLY A 42 -11.35 -0.73 -13.27
N ARG A 43 -10.69 0.04 -14.15
CA ARG A 43 -10.01 -0.45 -15.35
C ARG A 43 -8.73 0.32 -15.66
N ASN A 44 -8.82 1.65 -15.75
CA ASN A 44 -7.77 2.55 -16.21
C ASN A 44 -7.25 3.41 -15.07
N VAL A 45 -5.95 3.70 -15.08
CA VAL A 45 -5.37 4.76 -14.26
C VAL A 45 -5.71 6.10 -14.90
N ILE A 46 -6.50 6.91 -14.21
CA ILE A 46 -6.92 8.25 -14.69
C ILE A 46 -6.07 9.37 -14.09
N ALA A 47 -5.20 9.06 -13.12
CA ALA A 47 -4.26 10.01 -12.55
C ALA A 47 -3.17 10.41 -13.55
N ALA A 48 -2.88 11.71 -13.66
CA ALA A 48 -1.74 12.20 -14.41
C ALA A 48 -0.39 11.81 -13.77
N PRO A 49 0.67 11.57 -14.56
CA PRO A 49 2.03 11.41 -14.04
C PRO A 49 2.43 12.59 -13.14
N GLY A 50 3.14 12.30 -12.04
CA GLY A 50 3.57 13.33 -11.09
C GLY A 50 2.50 13.83 -10.12
N ARG A 51 1.27 13.29 -10.14
CA ARG A 51 0.21 13.64 -9.16
C ARG A 51 0.60 13.39 -7.70
N GLY A 52 1.47 12.40 -7.45
CA GLY A 52 1.95 12.06 -6.11
C GLY A 52 2.64 13.25 -5.42
N ARG A 53 2.63 13.26 -4.09
CA ARG A 53 3.41 14.22 -3.29
C ARG A 53 4.19 13.44 -2.24
N PHE A 54 5.42 13.85 -1.97
CA PHE A 54 6.20 13.31 -0.87
C PHE A 54 5.52 13.65 0.45
N ILE A 55 5.31 12.65 1.31
CA ILE A 55 4.80 12.82 2.67
C ILE A 55 5.89 12.34 3.61
N THR A 56 6.44 13.25 4.42
CA THR A 56 7.41 12.88 5.45
C THR A 56 6.71 12.02 6.50
N PRO A 57 7.29 10.88 6.91
CA PRO A 57 6.80 10.13 8.05
C PRO A 57 6.67 11.06 9.27
N PRO A 58 5.66 10.87 10.15
CA PRO A 58 5.63 11.59 11.40
C PRO A 58 6.93 11.31 12.17
N ALA A 59 7.43 12.30 12.93
CA ALA A 59 8.53 12.07 13.88
C ALA A 59 8.21 10.81 14.69
N SER A 60 9.19 9.90 14.81
CA SER A 60 9.00 8.61 15.48
C SER A 60 8.21 8.85 16.76
N ARG A 61 7.01 8.27 16.85
CA ARG A 61 6.29 8.19 18.11
C ARG A 61 7.29 7.59 19.09
N ASP A 62 7.69 8.35 20.11
CA ASP A 62 8.72 7.93 21.05
C ASP A 62 8.43 6.52 21.52
N ALA A 63 9.18 5.54 21.01
CA ALA A 63 9.11 4.16 21.47
C ALA A 63 9.69 4.03 22.89
N SER A 64 10.11 5.14 23.51
CA SER A 64 10.80 5.20 24.80
C SER A 64 9.87 5.33 26.02
N THR A 65 8.54 5.45 25.87
CA THR A 65 7.65 5.62 27.03
C THR A 65 7.50 4.38 27.95
N ARG A 66 8.21 3.26 27.75
CA ARG A 66 8.23 2.17 28.76
C ARG A 66 9.60 1.52 28.90
N MET A 67 10.35 1.94 29.93
CA MET A 67 10.60 1.15 31.16
C MET A 67 11.70 1.83 32.00
N PRO A 68 11.49 2.12 33.30
CA PRO A 68 12.58 2.48 34.18
C PRO A 68 13.45 1.24 34.44
N GLN A 69 14.70 1.27 33.98
CA GLN A 69 15.69 0.25 34.32
C GLN A 69 16.17 0.50 35.75
N THR A 70 15.53 -0.14 36.74
CA THR A 70 16.05 -0.18 38.12
C THR A 70 17.37 -0.94 38.13
N HIS A 71 18.49 -0.24 38.09
CA HIS A 71 19.79 -0.81 38.45
C HIS A 71 20.02 -0.59 39.93
N GLY A 72 19.70 -1.62 40.73
CA GLY A 72 20.15 -1.71 42.11
C GLY A 72 21.68 -1.75 42.15
N ARG A 73 22.29 -0.69 42.68
CA ARG A 73 23.69 -0.67 43.07
C ARG A 73 23.76 -1.09 44.52
N GLU A 74 23.99 -2.37 44.78
CA GLU A 74 24.45 -2.80 46.10
C GLU A 74 25.98 -2.85 46.07
N ARG A 75 26.61 -1.95 46.83
CA ARG A 75 28.05 -1.93 47.05
C ARG A 75 28.35 -2.82 48.25
N ILE A 76 29.33 -3.70 48.10
CA ILE A 76 30.05 -4.35 49.20
C ILE A 76 31.20 -3.44 49.62
#